data_AF-A0A835HIB8-F1
#
_entry.id   AF-A0A835HIB8-F1
#
_cell.length_a   1.000
_cell.length_b   1.000
_cell.length_c   1.000
_cell.angle_alpha   90.00
_cell.angle_beta   90.00
_cell.angle_gamma   90.00
#
_symmetry.space_group_name_H-M   'P 1'
#
loop_
_entity.id
_entity.type
_entity.pdbx_description
1 polymer ?
#
loop_
_entity_poly.entity_id
_entity_poly.type
_entity_poly.pdbx_seq_one_letter_code
_entity_poly.pdbx_strand_id
1 'polypeptide(L)'
;MGFIYGSLEMKSMKDTAHDLSLRLSQENEKLKSDLLCHRKKLDENKDLERHDTQLNLEKNYASSLKEKMQQELEVLSKELKEMTDEVESLVDQCQTLTVVERKYNHELQEVRKALIDGFDDFLSYARGTIGLKRMGVLDVKPFQDACSLKLQNGDLDVTSIALCSLWQEHVKNSQWHPFRIISNKGIFHEIIDENDEKLRELKHEWGEKVYDAVAVALLEINEYNASGGYAVRELWNFKEVRKASLKEVIEYILNKLKILTASKHRRVKTASMACSNVVGGQASGEKKVESSDKKATASWERRPLHTTHVGVAGNEEKG
;
A
#
# COMPACT_ATOMS: atom_id res chain seq x y z
N MET A 1 127.77 -45.99 -45.96
CA MET A 1 126.33 -46.25 -46.18
C MET A 1 125.51 -46.23 -44.89
N GLY A 2 125.96 -46.81 -43.77
CA GLY A 2 125.16 -46.90 -42.51
C GLY A 2 124.94 -45.61 -41.70
N PHE A 3 125.91 -44.67 -41.67
CA PHE A 3 125.78 -43.42 -40.88
C PHE A 3 124.83 -42.37 -41.49
N ILE A 4 124.62 -42.39 -42.81
CA ILE A 4 123.75 -41.44 -43.50
C ILE A 4 122.27 -41.89 -43.37
N TYR A 5 122.02 -43.20 -43.41
CA TYR A 5 120.68 -43.78 -43.23
C TYR A 5 120.09 -43.48 -41.84
N GLY A 6 120.85 -43.70 -40.75
CA GLY A 6 120.37 -43.40 -39.39
C GLY A 6 120.13 -41.91 -39.10
N SER A 7 120.82 -41.01 -39.83
CA SER A 7 120.60 -39.55 -39.72
C SER A 7 119.34 -39.08 -40.45
N LEU A 8 119.05 -39.66 -41.62
CA LEU A 8 117.81 -39.43 -42.35
C LEU A 8 116.58 -40.00 -41.60
N GLU A 9 116.72 -41.18 -41.00
CA GLU A 9 115.66 -41.81 -40.20
C GLU A 9 115.32 -40.98 -38.95
N MET A 10 116.34 -40.50 -38.23
CA MET A 10 116.14 -39.59 -37.09
C MET A 10 115.49 -38.26 -37.49
N LYS A 11 115.81 -37.71 -38.67
CA LYS A 11 115.19 -36.48 -39.16
C LYS A 11 113.72 -36.71 -39.53
N SER A 12 113.42 -37.79 -40.24
CA SER A 12 112.05 -38.21 -40.54
C SER A 12 111.21 -38.45 -39.28
N MET A 13 111.79 -39.08 -38.25
CA MET A 13 111.10 -39.31 -36.98
C MET A 13 110.87 -38.01 -36.19
N LYS A 14 111.79 -37.04 -36.28
CA LYS A 14 111.61 -35.71 -35.66
C LYS A 14 110.53 -34.89 -36.37
N ASP A 15 110.47 -34.96 -37.70
CA ASP A 15 109.46 -34.26 -38.50
C ASP A 15 108.06 -34.85 -38.26
N THR A 16 107.93 -36.18 -38.15
CA THR A 16 106.65 -36.83 -37.77
C THR A 16 106.26 -36.54 -36.33
N ALA A 17 107.22 -36.51 -35.39
CA ALA A 17 106.94 -36.13 -34.01
C ALA A 17 106.50 -34.66 -33.88
N HIS A 18 107.09 -33.75 -34.68
CA HIS A 18 106.69 -32.35 -34.71
C HIS A 18 105.28 -32.16 -35.32
N ASP A 19 104.96 -32.84 -36.43
CA ASP A 19 103.62 -32.83 -37.04
C ASP A 19 102.55 -33.39 -36.09
N LEU A 20 102.83 -34.51 -35.41
CA LEU A 20 101.95 -35.05 -34.38
C LEU A 20 101.75 -34.08 -33.22
N SER A 21 102.82 -33.43 -32.74
CA SER A 21 102.72 -32.42 -31.69
C SER A 21 101.91 -31.19 -32.10
N LEU A 22 102.02 -30.76 -33.36
CA LEU A 22 101.26 -29.64 -33.90
C LEU A 22 99.77 -29.98 -34.00
N ARG A 23 99.44 -31.17 -34.50
CA ARG A 23 98.05 -31.67 -34.56
C ARG A 23 97.43 -31.78 -33.18
N LEU A 24 98.16 -32.35 -32.21
CA LEU A 24 97.73 -32.42 -30.82
C LEU A 24 97.50 -31.03 -30.22
N SER A 25 98.35 -30.05 -30.53
CA SER A 25 98.15 -28.67 -30.07
C SER A 25 96.90 -28.03 -30.66
N GLN A 26 96.65 -28.22 -31.97
CA GLN A 26 95.45 -27.70 -32.64
C GLN A 26 94.17 -28.35 -32.10
N GLU A 27 94.20 -29.66 -31.88
CA GLU A 27 93.08 -30.42 -31.30
C GLU A 27 92.79 -29.98 -29.86
N ASN A 28 93.83 -29.76 -29.04
CA ASN A 28 93.67 -29.23 -27.69
C ASN A 28 93.04 -27.83 -27.67
N GLU A 29 93.44 -26.93 -28.58
CA GLU A 29 92.83 -25.60 -28.69
C GLU A 29 91.36 -25.67 -29.15
N LYS A 30 91.05 -26.57 -30.10
CA LYS A 30 89.67 -26.81 -30.53
C LYS A 30 88.82 -27.35 -29.37
N LEU A 31 89.31 -28.34 -28.63
CA LEU A 31 88.63 -28.90 -27.46
C LEU A 31 88.41 -27.85 -26.36
N LYS A 32 89.39 -26.97 -26.10
CA LYS A 32 89.23 -25.86 -25.15
C LYS A 32 88.13 -24.90 -25.58
N SER A 33 88.09 -24.54 -26.87
CA SER A 33 87.04 -23.68 -27.43
C SER A 33 85.66 -24.32 -27.30
N ASP A 34 85.53 -25.61 -27.62
CA ASP A 34 84.27 -26.36 -27.52
C ASP A 34 83.82 -26.48 -26.05
N LEU A 35 84.72 -26.77 -25.12
CA LEU A 35 84.44 -26.78 -23.68
C LEU A 35 83.93 -25.43 -23.18
N LEU A 36 84.52 -24.33 -23.65
CA LEU A 36 84.07 -22.98 -23.31
C LEU A 36 82.66 -22.69 -23.88
N CYS A 37 82.39 -23.13 -25.12
CA CYS A 37 81.06 -23.04 -25.73
C CYS A 37 80.02 -23.84 -24.95
N HIS A 38 80.32 -25.08 -24.58
CA HIS A 38 79.43 -25.93 -23.79
C HIS A 38 79.15 -25.36 -22.40
N ARG A 39 80.16 -24.75 -21.76
CA ARG A 39 79.99 -24.10 -20.46
C ARG A 39 79.00 -22.93 -20.54
N LYS A 40 79.12 -22.06 -21.55
CA LYS A 40 78.17 -20.95 -21.77
C LYS A 40 76.74 -21.45 -21.94
N LYS A 41 76.55 -22.46 -22.79
CA LYS A 41 75.23 -23.08 -23.01
C LYS A 41 74.65 -23.69 -21.73
N LEU A 42 75.50 -24.29 -20.89
CA LEU A 42 75.07 -24.84 -19.61
C LEU A 42 74.60 -23.74 -18.64
N ASP A 43 75.31 -22.61 -18.59
CA ASP A 43 74.94 -21.49 -17.73
C ASP A 43 73.64 -20.82 -18.22
N GLU A 44 73.50 -20.61 -19.54
CA GLU A 44 72.25 -20.15 -20.19
C GLU A 44 71.07 -21.08 -19.87
N ASN A 45 71.27 -22.40 -19.94
CA ASN A 45 70.21 -23.37 -19.63
C ASN A 45 69.80 -23.31 -18.16
N LYS A 46 70.74 -23.14 -17.23
CA LYS A 46 70.44 -22.97 -15.80
C LYS A 46 69.67 -21.67 -15.51
N ASP A 47 69.97 -20.60 -16.23
CA ASP A 47 69.25 -19.33 -16.10
C ASP A 47 67.82 -19.45 -16.65
N LEU A 48 67.64 -20.13 -17.78
CA LEU A 48 66.32 -20.46 -18.33
C LEU A 48 65.49 -21.32 -17.36
N GLU A 49 66.08 -22.36 -16.76
CA GLU A 49 65.40 -23.19 -15.75
C GLU A 49 64.97 -22.37 -14.52
N ARG A 50 65.80 -21.43 -14.06
CA ARG A 50 65.44 -20.50 -12.97
C ARG A 50 64.28 -19.57 -13.36
N HIS A 51 64.28 -19.06 -14.58
CA HIS A 51 63.16 -18.24 -15.06
C HIS A 51 61.86 -19.04 -15.21
N ASP A 52 61.92 -20.27 -15.72
CA ASP A 52 60.72 -21.11 -15.86
C ASP A 52 60.12 -21.47 -14.49
N THR A 53 60.97 -21.83 -13.52
CA THR A 53 60.52 -22.09 -12.15
C THR A 53 59.88 -20.86 -11.51
N GLN A 54 60.45 -19.67 -11.70
CA GLN A 54 59.84 -18.42 -11.21
C GLN A 54 58.49 -18.13 -11.88
N LEU A 55 58.41 -18.23 -13.21
CA LEU A 55 57.16 -18.02 -13.95
C LEU A 55 56.07 -19.01 -13.52
N ASN A 56 56.43 -20.26 -13.24
CA ASN A 56 55.47 -21.26 -12.75
C ASN A 56 54.96 -20.91 -11.34
N LEU A 57 55.80 -20.38 -10.45
CA LEU A 57 55.36 -19.89 -9.14
C LEU A 57 54.40 -18.71 -9.26
N GLU A 58 54.72 -17.72 -10.10
CA GLU A 58 53.87 -16.54 -10.33
C GLU A 58 52.52 -16.94 -10.95
N LYS A 59 52.51 -17.85 -11.92
CA LYS A 59 51.28 -18.41 -12.50
C LYS A 59 50.43 -19.13 -11.46
N ASN A 60 51.04 -19.95 -10.60
CA ASN A 60 50.33 -20.67 -9.55
C ASN A 60 49.71 -19.70 -8.53
N TYR A 61 50.44 -18.66 -8.14
CA TYR A 61 49.93 -17.61 -7.27
C TYR A 61 48.76 -16.84 -7.90
N ALA A 62 48.90 -16.45 -9.17
CA ALA A 62 47.84 -15.77 -9.92
C ALA A 62 46.59 -16.65 -10.10
N SER A 63 46.76 -17.96 -10.34
CA SER A 63 45.64 -18.91 -10.42
C SER A 63 44.91 -19.02 -9.09
N SER A 64 45.64 -19.18 -7.98
CA SER A 64 45.04 -19.26 -6.65
C SER A 64 44.28 -17.98 -6.28
N LEU A 65 44.82 -16.81 -6.61
CA LEU A 65 44.14 -15.55 -6.37
C LEU A 65 42.87 -15.42 -7.22
N LYS A 66 42.94 -15.79 -8.50
CA LYS A 66 41.79 -15.78 -9.41
C LYS A 66 40.68 -16.71 -8.91
N GLU A 67 41.02 -17.90 -8.44
CA GLU A 67 40.06 -18.86 -7.87
C GLU A 67 39.36 -18.28 -6.64
N LYS A 68 40.08 -17.64 -5.72
CA LYS A 68 39.49 -16.97 -4.55
C LYS A 68 38.52 -15.86 -4.96
N MET A 69 38.94 -15.01 -5.90
CA MET A 69 38.08 -13.93 -6.41
C MET A 69 36.84 -14.49 -7.11
N GLN A 70 36.97 -15.59 -7.85
CA GLN A 70 35.82 -16.25 -8.48
C GLN A 70 34.85 -16.81 -7.45
N GLN A 71 35.35 -17.44 -6.37
CA GLN A 71 34.52 -17.93 -5.28
C GLN A 71 33.78 -16.79 -4.57
N GLU A 72 34.46 -15.68 -4.25
CA GLU A 72 33.84 -14.51 -3.63
C GLU A 72 32.77 -13.87 -4.52
N LEU A 73 33.05 -13.75 -5.82
CA LEU A 73 32.07 -13.25 -6.79
C LEU A 73 30.85 -14.17 -6.91
N GLU A 74 31.04 -15.49 -6.86
CA GLU A 74 29.95 -16.45 -6.92
C GLU A 74 29.06 -16.37 -5.67
N VAL A 75 29.65 -16.23 -4.48
CA VAL A 75 28.92 -16.02 -3.21
C VAL A 75 28.10 -14.73 -3.27
N LEU A 76 28.74 -13.60 -3.61
CA LEU A 76 28.05 -12.31 -3.69
C LEU A 76 26.95 -12.31 -4.77
N SER A 77 27.20 -12.95 -5.92
CA SER A 77 26.19 -13.08 -6.97
C SER A 77 24.98 -13.90 -6.51
N LYS A 78 25.21 -14.92 -5.70
CA LYS A 78 24.13 -15.75 -5.14
C LYS A 78 23.31 -14.96 -4.12
N GLU A 79 23.96 -14.25 -3.21
CA GLU A 79 23.29 -13.39 -2.22
C GLU A 79 22.47 -12.28 -2.90
N LEU A 80 23.03 -11.62 -3.92
CA LEU A 80 22.30 -10.62 -4.70
C LEU A 80 21.05 -11.20 -5.38
N LYS A 81 21.16 -12.42 -5.92
CA LYS A 81 20.01 -13.10 -6.54
C LYS A 81 18.95 -13.44 -5.50
N GLU A 82 19.33 -14.03 -4.37
CA GLU A 82 18.41 -14.36 -3.27
C GLU A 82 17.67 -13.11 -2.77
N MET A 83 18.38 -11.99 -2.56
CA MET A 83 17.77 -10.71 -2.18
C MET A 83 16.85 -10.14 -3.27
N THR A 84 17.20 -10.29 -4.54
CA THR A 84 16.37 -9.82 -5.66
C THR A 84 15.07 -10.62 -5.75
N ASP A 85 15.16 -11.95 -5.65
CA ASP A 85 14.01 -12.86 -5.65
C ASP A 85 13.08 -12.59 -4.44
N GLU A 86 13.64 -12.28 -3.27
CA GLU A 86 12.87 -11.88 -2.08
C GLU A 86 12.12 -10.56 -2.29
N VAL A 87 12.80 -9.54 -2.83
CA VAL A 87 12.18 -8.24 -3.13
C VAL A 87 11.06 -8.41 -4.15
N GLU A 88 11.25 -9.22 -5.20
CA GLU A 88 10.22 -9.50 -6.22
C GLU A 88 8.99 -10.16 -5.59
N SER A 89 9.19 -11.19 -4.76
CA SER A 89 8.12 -11.85 -3.99
C SER A 89 7.35 -10.87 -3.09
N LEU A 90 8.04 -9.96 -2.39
CA LEU A 90 7.40 -8.95 -1.56
C LEU A 90 6.60 -7.92 -2.38
N VAL A 91 7.12 -7.53 -3.56
CA VAL A 91 6.40 -6.66 -4.49
C VAL A 91 5.11 -7.33 -4.97
N ASP A 92 5.15 -8.61 -5.34
CA ASP A 92 3.98 -9.36 -5.77
C ASP A 92 2.91 -9.48 -4.66
N GLN A 93 3.34 -9.69 -3.42
CA GLN A 93 2.45 -9.69 -2.26
C GLN A 93 1.81 -8.31 -2.05
N CYS A 94 2.58 -7.22 -2.15
CA CYS A 94 2.07 -5.85 -2.01
C CYS A 94 1.08 -5.49 -3.11
N GLN A 95 1.34 -5.91 -4.35
CA GLN A 95 0.41 -5.74 -5.47
C GLN A 95 -0.88 -6.51 -5.23
N THR A 96 -0.80 -7.76 -4.78
CA THR A 96 -1.97 -8.59 -4.45
C THR A 96 -2.81 -7.93 -3.35
N LEU A 97 -2.17 -7.48 -2.26
CA LEU A 97 -2.84 -6.77 -1.18
C LEU A 97 -3.52 -5.48 -1.68
N THR A 98 -2.85 -4.72 -2.55
CA THR A 98 -3.41 -3.50 -3.15
C THR A 98 -4.68 -3.79 -3.96
N VAL A 99 -4.69 -4.87 -4.75
CA VAL A 99 -5.88 -5.27 -5.53
C VAL A 99 -7.03 -5.66 -4.61
N VAL A 100 -6.74 -6.45 -3.57
CA VAL A 100 -7.75 -6.91 -2.60
C VAL A 100 -8.30 -5.74 -1.78
N GLU A 101 -7.44 -4.83 -1.31
CA GLU A 101 -7.83 -3.63 -0.58
C GLU A 101 -8.74 -2.74 -1.43
N ARG A 102 -8.38 -2.51 -2.71
CA ARG A 102 -9.23 -1.76 -3.65
C ARG A 102 -10.60 -2.38 -3.81
N LYS A 103 -10.68 -3.71 -3.91
CA LYS A 103 -11.96 -4.43 -4.02
C LYS A 103 -12.82 -4.22 -2.78
N TYR A 104 -12.29 -4.47 -1.59
CA TYR A 104 -13.06 -4.28 -0.35
C TYR A 104 -13.42 -2.81 -0.10
N ASN A 105 -12.51 -1.88 -0.40
CA ASN A 105 -12.80 -0.44 -0.33
C ASN A 105 -13.93 -0.06 -1.28
N HIS A 106 -13.95 -0.60 -2.50
CA HIS A 106 -15.04 -0.37 -3.45
C HIS A 106 -16.38 -0.86 -2.87
N GLU A 107 -16.45 -2.10 -2.37
CA GLU A 107 -17.66 -2.65 -1.74
C GLU A 107 -18.12 -1.80 -0.54
N LEU A 108 -17.20 -1.34 0.32
CA LEU A 108 -17.51 -0.47 1.46
C LEU A 108 -18.08 0.89 1.02
N GLN A 109 -17.53 1.48 -0.06
CA GLN A 109 -18.05 2.73 -0.61
C GLN A 109 -19.43 2.54 -1.25
N GLU A 110 -19.66 1.43 -1.97
CA GLU A 110 -20.97 1.10 -2.52
C GLU A 110 -22.03 0.93 -1.42
N VAL A 111 -21.70 0.19 -0.34
CA VAL A 111 -22.58 0.04 0.82
C VAL A 111 -22.88 1.40 1.45
N ARG A 112 -21.85 2.25 1.61
CA ARG A 112 -22.04 3.58 2.19
C ARG A 112 -22.94 4.45 1.32
N LYS A 113 -22.73 4.45 0.01
CA LYS A 113 -23.56 5.17 -0.96
C LYS A 113 -25.00 4.69 -0.92
N ALA A 114 -25.22 3.37 -0.95
CA ALA A 114 -26.56 2.78 -0.85
C ALA A 114 -27.26 3.15 0.46
N LEU A 115 -26.52 3.19 1.58
CA LEU A 115 -27.06 3.67 2.85
C LEU A 115 -27.39 5.16 2.79
N ILE A 116 -26.55 6.02 2.24
CA ILE A 116 -26.85 7.46 2.10
C ILE A 116 -28.12 7.68 1.28
N ASP A 117 -28.25 6.96 0.15
CA ASP A 117 -29.41 7.09 -0.74
C ASP A 117 -30.69 6.53 -0.08
N GLY A 118 -30.59 5.40 0.64
CA GLY A 118 -31.73 4.82 1.37
C GLY A 118 -32.08 5.52 2.69
N PHE A 119 -31.16 6.28 3.30
CA PHE A 119 -31.39 6.98 4.56
C PHE A 119 -32.31 8.18 4.44
N ASP A 120 -32.40 8.77 3.25
CA ASP A 120 -33.20 9.97 2.97
C ASP A 120 -34.70 9.69 3.24
N ASP A 121 -35.19 8.56 2.73
CA ASP A 121 -36.58 8.12 2.92
C ASP A 121 -36.84 7.56 4.31
N PHE A 122 -35.84 6.91 4.93
CA PHE A 122 -36.00 6.17 6.17
C PHE A 122 -36.17 7.08 7.41
N LEU A 123 -35.63 8.30 7.41
CA LEU A 123 -35.50 9.13 8.61
C LEU A 123 -36.06 10.56 8.52
N SER A 124 -36.81 10.89 7.47
CA SER A 124 -37.47 12.20 7.33
C SER A 124 -38.30 12.64 8.55
N TYR A 125 -38.64 11.70 9.44
CA TYR A 125 -39.45 11.94 10.65
C TYR A 125 -38.73 11.84 12.00
N ALA A 126 -37.44 11.48 12.07
CA ALA A 126 -36.80 11.18 13.35
C ALA A 126 -35.51 11.99 13.59
N ARG A 127 -35.59 12.96 14.53
CA ARG A 127 -34.41 13.58 15.17
C ARG A 127 -33.63 12.51 15.94
N GLY A 128 -32.76 11.81 15.25
CA GLY A 128 -31.92 10.73 15.77
C GLY A 128 -30.49 11.18 16.06
N THR A 129 -29.76 10.32 16.77
CA THR A 129 -28.31 10.48 16.99
C THR A 129 -27.49 10.29 15.71
N ILE A 130 -28.02 9.53 14.75
CA ILE A 130 -27.42 9.31 13.43
C ILE A 130 -28.39 9.81 12.36
N GLY A 131 -27.87 10.52 11.37
CA GLY A 131 -28.63 10.97 10.21
C GLY A 131 -27.73 11.42 9.07
N LEU A 132 -28.30 12.14 8.11
CA LEU A 132 -27.57 12.71 6.99
C LEU A 132 -27.19 14.15 7.28
N LYS A 133 -25.90 14.49 7.09
CA LYS A 133 -25.40 15.85 7.08
C LYS A 133 -25.02 16.23 5.65
N ARG A 134 -25.32 17.46 5.22
CA ARG A 134 -24.80 18.02 3.97
C ARG A 134 -23.53 18.79 4.29
N MET A 135 -22.38 18.26 3.87
CA MET A 135 -21.07 18.85 4.11
C MET A 135 -20.88 20.06 3.20
N GLY A 136 -20.42 21.18 3.75
CA GLY A 136 -20.21 22.43 3.01
C GLY A 136 -21.44 23.31 2.79
N VAL A 137 -22.54 23.00 3.48
CA VAL A 137 -23.73 23.86 3.49
C VAL A 137 -23.71 24.76 4.72
N LEU A 138 -23.84 26.07 4.50
CA LEU A 138 -23.88 27.06 5.58
C LEU A 138 -25.20 26.96 6.37
N ASP A 139 -25.08 27.00 7.70
CA ASP A 139 -26.23 27.27 8.57
C ASP A 139 -26.59 28.75 8.46
N VAL A 140 -27.88 29.07 8.35
CA VAL A 140 -28.38 30.44 8.27
C VAL A 140 -28.35 31.14 9.64
N LYS A 141 -28.37 30.39 10.74
CA LYS A 141 -28.46 30.95 12.10
C LYS A 141 -27.35 31.95 12.46
N PRO A 142 -26.06 31.69 12.20
CA PRO A 142 -25.00 32.66 12.45
C PRO A 142 -25.24 34.00 11.73
N PHE A 143 -25.79 33.95 10.52
CA PHE A 143 -26.14 35.14 9.73
C PHE A 143 -27.35 35.85 10.31
N GLN A 144 -28.38 35.12 10.75
CA GLN A 144 -29.54 35.69 11.45
C GLN A 144 -29.13 36.42 12.73
N ASP A 145 -28.29 35.78 13.56
CA ASP A 145 -27.73 36.37 14.78
C ASP A 145 -26.98 37.66 14.49
N ALA A 146 -26.10 37.65 13.48
CA ALA A 146 -25.29 38.81 13.10
C ALA A 146 -26.16 39.96 12.53
N CYS A 147 -27.12 39.64 11.66
CA CYS A 147 -28.06 40.62 11.11
C CYS A 147 -28.91 41.26 12.21
N SER A 148 -29.39 40.47 13.18
CA SER A 148 -30.22 40.96 14.29
C SER A 148 -29.50 41.95 15.20
N LEU A 149 -28.17 41.83 15.32
CA LEU A 149 -27.34 42.76 16.10
C LEU A 149 -27.01 44.05 15.34
N LYS A 150 -26.93 44.01 14.00
CA LYS A 150 -26.48 45.14 13.18
C LYS A 150 -27.60 45.96 12.55
N LEU A 151 -28.74 45.34 12.23
CA LEU A 151 -29.82 45.98 11.49
C LEU A 151 -30.98 46.28 12.44
N GLN A 152 -31.32 47.57 12.60
CA GLN A 152 -32.35 48.01 13.55
C GLN A 152 -33.78 48.02 12.97
N ASN A 153 -33.96 48.07 11.64
CA ASN A 153 -35.29 48.28 11.00
C ASN A 153 -35.49 47.55 9.65
N GLY A 154 -34.69 46.51 9.34
CA GLY A 154 -34.79 45.76 8.08
C GLY A 154 -35.53 44.43 8.21
N ASP A 155 -35.93 43.84 7.08
CA ASP A 155 -36.38 42.43 7.04
C ASP A 155 -35.16 41.52 7.28
N LEU A 156 -34.93 41.20 8.57
CA LEU A 156 -33.77 40.47 9.06
C LEU A 156 -33.67 39.06 8.44
N ASP A 157 -34.81 38.42 8.22
CA ASP A 157 -34.86 37.07 7.66
C ASP A 157 -34.47 37.09 6.17
N VAL A 158 -35.03 37.99 5.38
CA VAL A 158 -34.66 38.09 3.95
C VAL A 158 -33.18 38.46 3.80
N THR A 159 -32.68 39.39 4.62
CA THR A 159 -31.29 39.85 4.53
C THR A 159 -30.30 38.77 4.93
N SER A 160 -30.55 38.05 6.03
CA SER A 160 -29.69 36.96 6.49
C SER A 160 -29.66 35.77 5.54
N ILE A 161 -30.81 35.42 4.93
CA ILE A 161 -30.88 34.37 3.91
C ILE A 161 -30.10 34.78 2.65
N ALA A 162 -30.26 36.03 2.20
CA ALA A 162 -29.53 36.54 1.03
C ALA A 162 -28.02 36.54 1.27
N LEU A 163 -27.57 36.97 2.45
CA LEU A 163 -26.16 36.96 2.84
C LEU A 163 -25.60 35.54 2.93
N CYS A 164 -26.32 34.62 3.60
CA CYS A 164 -25.93 33.22 3.68
C CYS A 164 -25.81 32.60 2.27
N SER A 165 -26.75 32.89 1.38
CA SER A 165 -26.73 32.41 -0.01
C SER A 165 -25.54 32.98 -0.80
N LEU A 166 -25.23 34.27 -0.63
CA LEU A 166 -24.06 34.89 -1.26
C LEU A 166 -22.76 34.17 -0.84
N TRP A 167 -22.59 33.95 0.46
CA TRP A 167 -21.42 33.25 0.99
C TRP A 167 -21.39 31.78 0.59
N GLN A 168 -22.55 31.15 0.45
CA GLN A 168 -22.63 29.78 -0.06
C GLN A 168 -22.11 29.67 -1.49
N GLU A 169 -22.36 30.67 -2.34
CA GLU A 169 -21.80 30.72 -3.71
C GLU A 169 -20.30 31.00 -3.71
N HIS A 170 -19.80 31.81 -2.79
CA HIS A 170 -18.36 31.95 -2.60
C HIS A 170 -17.73 30.61 -2.21
N VAL A 171 -18.28 29.93 -1.20
CA VAL A 171 -17.79 28.63 -0.71
C VAL A 171 -17.78 27.55 -1.82
N LYS A 172 -18.74 27.58 -2.75
CA LYS A 172 -18.77 26.66 -3.90
C LYS A 172 -17.80 27.02 -5.03
N ASN A 173 -17.28 28.24 -5.04
CA ASN A 173 -16.45 28.73 -6.12
C ASN A 173 -15.05 28.11 -6.06
N SER A 174 -14.77 27.13 -6.93
CA SER A 174 -13.47 26.47 -7.00
C SER A 174 -12.29 27.39 -7.33
N GLN A 175 -12.53 28.60 -7.85
CA GLN A 175 -11.47 29.59 -8.09
C GLN A 175 -11.06 30.35 -6.81
N TRP A 176 -11.88 30.30 -5.76
CA TRP A 176 -11.56 30.89 -4.46
C TRP A 176 -11.16 29.78 -3.49
N HIS A 177 -9.88 29.69 -3.19
CA HIS A 177 -9.29 28.65 -2.36
C HIS A 177 -8.51 29.29 -1.21
N PRO A 178 -9.19 29.77 -0.14
CA PRO A 178 -8.59 30.50 0.97
C PRO A 178 -7.88 29.56 1.96
N PHE A 179 -6.97 28.74 1.45
CA PHE A 179 -6.19 27.78 2.22
C PHE A 179 -4.69 28.04 2.10
N ARG A 180 -3.98 27.77 3.19
CA ARG A 180 -2.52 27.73 3.21
C ARG A 180 -2.06 26.34 3.61
N ILE A 181 -0.90 25.94 3.08
CA ILE A 181 -0.29 24.64 3.37
C ILE A 181 0.63 24.78 4.58
N ILE A 182 0.44 23.91 5.56
CA ILE A 182 1.37 23.74 6.69
C ILE A 182 2.00 22.35 6.64
N SER A 183 3.28 22.24 7.02
CA SER A 183 3.97 20.96 7.15
C SER A 183 4.06 20.55 8.61
N ASN A 184 3.57 19.36 8.94
CA ASN A 184 3.74 18.75 10.25
C ASN A 184 4.36 17.36 10.08
N LYS A 185 5.60 17.17 10.55
CA LYS A 185 6.35 15.90 10.44
C LYS A 185 6.42 15.34 9.01
N GLY A 186 6.54 16.22 8.00
CA GLY A 186 6.59 15.83 6.58
C GLY A 186 5.22 15.57 5.94
N ILE A 187 4.12 15.69 6.70
CA ILE A 187 2.75 15.62 6.18
C ILE A 187 2.23 17.05 5.97
N PHE A 188 1.85 17.36 4.73
CA PHE A 188 1.25 18.64 4.36
C PHE A 188 -0.25 18.64 4.64
N HIS A 189 -0.73 19.67 5.32
CA HIS A 189 -2.15 19.86 5.61
C HIS A 189 -2.59 21.25 5.13
N GLU A 190 -3.79 21.33 4.57
CA GLU A 190 -4.42 22.60 4.22
C GLU A 190 -5.23 23.10 5.40
N ILE A 191 -4.98 24.35 5.79
CA ILE A 191 -5.74 25.06 6.82
C ILE A 191 -6.23 26.39 6.24
N ILE A 192 -7.29 26.95 6.83
CA ILE A 192 -7.81 28.25 6.42
C ILE A 192 -6.70 29.31 6.53
N ASP A 193 -6.55 30.13 5.48
CA ASP A 193 -5.68 31.31 5.52
C ASP A 193 -6.44 32.48 6.16
N GLU A 194 -6.09 32.79 7.40
CA GLU A 194 -6.66 33.91 8.16
C GLU A 194 -6.36 35.29 7.53
N ASN A 195 -5.40 35.36 6.60
CA ASN A 195 -5.08 36.58 5.85
C ASN A 195 -5.87 36.75 4.56
N ASP A 196 -6.72 35.78 4.18
CA ASP A 196 -7.57 35.90 3.00
C ASP A 196 -8.44 37.16 3.10
N GLU A 197 -8.41 37.97 2.03
CA GLU A 197 -9.04 39.29 2.00
C GLU A 197 -10.53 39.20 2.28
N LYS A 198 -11.24 38.27 1.62
CA LYS A 198 -12.68 38.10 1.75
C LYS A 198 -13.07 37.58 3.13
N LEU A 199 -12.34 36.59 3.65
CA LEU A 199 -12.60 36.08 5.00
C LEU A 199 -12.35 37.12 6.08
N ARG A 200 -11.32 37.96 5.92
CA ARG A 200 -11.03 39.06 6.85
C ARG A 200 -12.11 40.13 6.81
N GLU A 201 -12.58 40.51 5.62
CA GLU A 201 -13.73 41.40 5.44
C GLU A 201 -14.99 40.82 6.08
N LEU A 202 -15.30 39.55 5.83
CA LEU A 202 -16.44 38.86 6.44
C LEU A 202 -16.39 38.93 7.97
N LYS A 203 -15.22 38.63 8.56
CA LYS A 203 -15.04 38.67 10.02
C LYS A 203 -15.21 40.08 10.57
N HIS A 204 -14.72 41.10 9.88
CA HIS A 204 -14.89 42.50 10.27
C HIS A 204 -16.35 42.98 10.14
N GLU A 205 -17.01 42.62 9.05
CA GLU A 205 -18.37 43.10 8.73
C GLU A 205 -19.48 42.33 9.42
N TRP A 206 -19.33 41.04 9.71
CA TRP A 206 -20.42 40.22 10.23
C TRP A 206 -20.05 39.46 11.51
N GLY A 207 -18.78 39.54 11.92
CA GLY A 207 -18.31 39.00 13.18
C GLY A 207 -17.81 37.56 13.09
N GLU A 208 -17.28 37.08 14.21
CA GLU A 208 -16.58 35.81 14.31
C GLU A 208 -17.48 34.59 14.03
N LYS A 209 -18.73 34.60 14.51
CA LYS A 209 -19.65 33.46 14.29
C LYS A 209 -19.93 33.19 12.80
N VAL A 210 -20.03 34.25 11.99
CA VAL A 210 -20.27 34.12 10.55
C VAL A 210 -19.01 33.64 9.83
N TYR A 211 -17.85 34.19 10.21
CA TYR A 211 -16.56 33.71 9.74
C TYR A 211 -16.37 32.21 10.06
N ASP A 212 -16.63 31.78 11.30
CA ASP A 212 -16.48 30.39 11.72
C ASP A 212 -17.40 29.46 10.92
N ALA A 213 -18.64 29.87 10.67
CA ALA A 213 -19.58 29.10 9.86
C ALA A 213 -19.07 28.90 8.41
N VAL A 214 -18.51 29.95 7.81
CA VAL A 214 -17.91 29.89 6.47
C VAL A 214 -16.63 29.06 6.45
N ALA A 215 -15.75 29.24 7.43
CA ALA A 215 -14.52 28.46 7.57
C ALA A 215 -14.80 26.96 7.74
N VAL A 216 -15.79 26.59 8.56
CA VAL A 216 -16.23 25.19 8.72
C VAL A 216 -16.75 24.65 7.39
N ALA A 217 -17.60 25.38 6.66
CA ALA A 217 -18.12 24.90 5.38
C ALA A 217 -17.02 24.72 4.31
N LEU A 218 -16.02 25.61 4.28
CA LEU A 218 -14.84 25.48 3.42
C LEU A 218 -14.03 24.21 3.75
N LEU A 219 -13.74 23.99 5.04
CA LEU A 219 -13.03 22.79 5.50
C LEU A 219 -13.81 21.50 5.15
N GLU A 220 -15.14 21.53 5.32
CA GLU A 220 -16.00 20.39 4.96
C GLU A 220 -16.00 20.10 3.46
N ILE A 221 -16.02 21.11 2.59
CA ILE A 221 -15.88 20.88 1.14
C ILE A 221 -14.50 20.32 0.82
N ASN A 222 -13.45 20.84 1.44
CA ASN A 222 -12.10 20.36 1.17
C ASN A 222 -11.91 18.89 1.62
N GLU A 223 -12.45 18.52 2.78
CA GLU A 223 -12.33 17.16 3.30
C GLU A 223 -13.18 16.15 2.50
N TYR A 224 -14.39 16.52 2.10
CA TYR A 224 -15.36 15.56 1.53
C TYR A 224 -15.52 15.64 0.01
N ASN A 225 -15.17 16.77 -0.62
CA ASN A 225 -15.32 16.98 -2.06
C ASN A 225 -14.39 18.08 -2.62
N ALA A 226 -13.09 18.03 -2.30
CA ALA A 226 -12.12 19.06 -2.73
C ALA A 226 -12.19 19.35 -4.24
N SER A 227 -12.27 18.31 -5.07
CA SER A 227 -12.27 18.45 -6.54
C SER A 227 -13.60 18.93 -7.11
N GLY A 228 -14.71 18.61 -6.45
CA GLY A 228 -16.04 18.96 -6.95
C GLY A 228 -16.55 20.31 -6.47
N GLY A 229 -16.15 20.77 -5.28
CA GLY A 229 -16.55 22.07 -4.74
C GLY A 229 -18.03 22.21 -4.39
N TYR A 230 -18.83 21.13 -4.49
CA TYR A 230 -20.25 21.13 -4.16
C TYR A 230 -20.54 20.32 -2.89
N ALA A 231 -21.66 20.66 -2.24
CA ALA A 231 -22.08 19.98 -1.02
C ALA A 231 -22.43 18.51 -1.27
N VAL A 232 -21.91 17.62 -0.42
CA VAL A 232 -22.15 16.18 -0.48
C VAL A 232 -22.86 15.69 0.79
N ARG A 233 -23.72 14.69 0.65
CA ARG A 233 -24.38 14.04 1.78
C ARG A 233 -23.44 13.03 2.42
N GLU A 234 -23.43 12.98 3.73
CA GLU A 234 -22.65 12.01 4.50
C GLU A 234 -23.45 11.50 5.70
N LEU A 235 -23.22 10.23 6.08
CA LEU A 235 -23.74 9.64 7.30
C LEU A 235 -23.00 10.23 8.49
N TRP A 236 -23.75 10.90 9.37
CA TRP A 236 -23.20 11.70 10.45
C TRP A 236 -23.73 11.24 11.80
N ASN A 237 -22.83 11.18 12.78
CA ASN A 237 -23.18 11.01 14.18
C ASN A 237 -23.23 12.41 14.82
N PHE A 238 -24.45 12.89 15.06
CA PHE A 238 -24.68 14.23 15.62
C PHE A 238 -24.32 14.32 17.11
N LYS A 239 -24.25 13.19 17.81
CA LYS A 239 -23.83 13.15 19.22
C LYS A 239 -22.32 13.31 19.34
N GLU A 240 -21.56 12.60 18.51
CA GLU A 240 -20.09 12.58 18.54
C GLU A 240 -19.48 13.64 17.59
N VAL A 241 -20.30 14.36 16.84
CA VAL A 241 -19.90 15.41 15.88
C VAL A 241 -18.84 14.92 14.89
N ARG A 242 -19.06 13.73 14.33
CA ARG A 242 -18.16 13.12 13.34
C ARG A 242 -18.90 12.25 12.33
N LYS A 243 -18.20 11.86 11.27
CA LYS A 243 -18.63 10.82 10.34
C LYS A 243 -19.03 9.55 11.09
N ALA A 244 -20.22 9.04 10.80
CA ALA A 244 -20.73 7.81 11.38
C ALA A 244 -20.08 6.60 10.69
N SER A 245 -19.67 5.61 11.49
CA SER A 245 -19.20 4.33 10.99
C SER A 245 -20.37 3.49 10.47
N LEU A 246 -20.11 2.56 9.53
CA LEU A 246 -21.14 1.66 9.01
C LEU A 246 -21.78 0.82 10.13
N LYS A 247 -20.99 0.41 11.13
CA LYS A 247 -21.47 -0.32 12.30
C LYS A 247 -22.51 0.49 13.10
N GLU A 248 -22.17 1.73 13.46
CA GLU A 248 -23.09 2.63 14.19
C GLU A 248 -24.41 2.82 13.42
N VAL A 249 -24.30 3.01 12.11
CA VAL A 249 -25.43 3.21 11.20
C VAL A 249 -26.33 1.97 11.18
N ILE A 250 -25.76 0.77 11.01
CA ILE A 250 -26.51 -0.50 11.02
C ILE A 250 -27.19 -0.74 12.39
N GLU A 251 -26.46 -0.56 13.49
CA GLU A 251 -27.01 -0.72 14.83
C GLU A 251 -28.19 0.24 15.08
N TYR A 252 -28.07 1.49 14.62
CA TYR A 252 -29.14 2.47 14.71
C TYR A 252 -30.39 2.06 13.91
N ILE A 253 -30.23 1.59 12.66
CA ILE A 253 -31.35 1.08 11.85
C ILE A 253 -32.03 -0.10 12.54
N LEU A 254 -31.26 -1.09 12.98
CA LEU A 254 -31.80 -2.30 13.64
C LEU A 254 -32.60 -1.93 14.90
N ASN A 255 -32.10 -0.99 15.71
CA ASN A 255 -32.80 -0.52 16.88
C ASN A 255 -34.09 0.25 16.52
N LYS A 256 -34.06 1.11 15.50
CA LYS A 256 -35.27 1.79 15.00
C LYS A 256 -36.32 0.79 14.49
N LEU A 257 -35.91 -0.22 13.72
CA LEU A 257 -36.81 -1.26 13.23
C LEU A 257 -37.46 -2.07 14.37
N LYS A 258 -36.71 -2.40 15.43
CA LYS A 258 -37.25 -3.06 16.64
C LYS A 258 -38.33 -2.22 17.31
N ILE A 259 -38.11 -0.90 17.44
CA ILE A 259 -39.09 0.02 18.03
C ILE A 259 -40.35 0.13 17.15
N LEU A 260 -40.17 0.25 15.83
CA LEU A 260 -41.29 0.34 14.88
C LEU A 260 -42.13 -0.94 14.85
N THR A 261 -41.50 -2.11 14.88
CA THR A 261 -42.22 -3.40 14.92
C THR A 261 -42.95 -3.62 16.23
N ALA A 262 -42.34 -3.28 17.38
CA ALA A 262 -42.98 -3.36 18.69
C ALA A 262 -44.20 -2.42 18.81
N SER A 263 -44.09 -1.20 18.28
CA SER A 263 -45.20 -0.24 18.29
C SER A 263 -46.37 -0.67 17.40
N LYS A 264 -46.09 -1.26 16.22
CA LYS A 264 -47.12 -1.84 15.33
C LYS A 264 -47.86 -2.99 16.02
N HIS A 265 -47.13 -3.90 16.67
CA HIS A 265 -47.75 -5.02 17.39
C HIS A 265 -48.65 -4.54 18.55
N ARG A 266 -48.24 -3.46 19.25
CA ARG A 266 -49.06 -2.84 20.28
C ARG A 266 -50.34 -2.22 19.71
N ARG A 267 -50.25 -1.47 18.59
CA ARG A 267 -51.42 -0.87 17.93
C ARG A 267 -52.42 -1.90 17.42
N VAL A 268 -51.94 -3.01 16.85
CA VAL A 268 -52.80 -4.11 16.40
C VAL A 268 -53.49 -4.80 17.59
N LYS A 269 -52.76 -5.03 18.71
CA LYS A 269 -53.36 -5.56 19.94
C LYS A 269 -54.42 -4.62 20.53
N THR A 270 -54.14 -3.32 20.61
CA THR A 270 -55.12 -2.35 21.14
C THR A 270 -56.33 -2.21 20.23
N ALA A 271 -56.16 -2.24 18.90
CA ALA A 271 -57.27 -2.23 17.96
C ALA A 271 -58.12 -3.51 18.06
N SER A 272 -57.48 -4.67 18.19
CA SER A 272 -58.16 -5.94 18.40
C SER A 272 -58.94 -5.98 19.73
N MET A 273 -58.36 -5.47 20.83
CA MET A 273 -59.05 -5.38 22.12
C MET A 273 -60.22 -4.38 22.09
N ALA A 274 -60.06 -3.26 21.38
CA ALA A 274 -61.14 -2.28 21.20
C ALA A 274 -62.31 -2.87 20.40
N CYS A 275 -62.05 -3.63 19.32
CA CYS A 275 -63.10 -4.34 18.59
C CYS A 275 -63.81 -5.41 19.43
N SER A 276 -63.08 -6.18 20.24
CA SER A 276 -63.68 -7.20 21.11
C SER A 276 -64.58 -6.57 22.20
N ASN A 277 -64.22 -5.42 22.74
CA ASN A 277 -65.03 -4.72 23.75
C ASN A 277 -66.27 -4.03 23.17
N VAL A 278 -66.27 -3.65 21.89
CA VAL A 278 -67.46 -3.10 21.20
C VAL A 278 -68.48 -4.21 20.88
N VAL A 279 -68.02 -5.42 20.57
CA VAL A 279 -68.92 -6.56 20.28
C VAL A 279 -69.50 -7.19 21.57
N GLY A 280 -68.86 -7.02 22.73
CA GLY A 280 -69.35 -7.51 24.02
C GLY A 280 -70.45 -6.66 24.69
N GLY A 281 -70.80 -5.50 24.13
CA GLY A 281 -71.72 -4.53 24.74
C GLY A 281 -73.19 -4.63 24.33
N GLN A 282 -73.54 -5.45 23.33
CA GLN A 282 -74.93 -5.61 22.88
C GLN A 282 -75.18 -7.05 22.43
N ALA A 283 -75.77 -7.87 23.32
CA ALA A 283 -76.72 -8.93 22.94
C ALA A 283 -77.29 -9.62 24.19
N SER A 284 -78.36 -9.07 24.74
CA SER A 284 -79.39 -9.87 25.39
C SER A 284 -80.38 -10.38 24.33
N GLY A 285 -80.46 -11.70 24.18
CA GLY A 285 -81.58 -12.43 23.56
C GLY A 285 -81.66 -12.42 22.02
N GLU A 286 -81.31 -13.54 21.37
CA GLU A 286 -82.28 -14.55 20.93
C GLU A 286 -81.67 -15.57 19.94
N LYS A 287 -82.08 -16.83 20.15
CA LYS A 287 -82.32 -17.95 19.21
C LYS A 287 -81.21 -18.47 18.30
N LYS A 288 -80.79 -19.66 18.72
CA LYS A 288 -80.33 -20.85 17.98
C LYS A 288 -81.01 -21.02 16.59
N VAL A 289 -80.21 -20.96 15.52
CA VAL A 289 -80.47 -21.67 14.26
C VAL A 289 -79.17 -22.30 13.80
N GLU A 290 -79.26 -23.60 13.56
CA GLU A 290 -78.24 -24.54 13.12
C GLU A 290 -78.07 -24.42 11.60
N SER A 291 -76.84 -24.31 11.10
CA SER A 291 -76.52 -24.61 9.70
C SER A 291 -75.02 -24.82 9.52
N SER A 292 -74.69 -26.06 9.19
CA SER A 292 -73.42 -26.57 8.69
C SER A 292 -72.83 -25.71 7.56
N ASP A 293 -71.53 -25.43 7.59
CA ASP A 293 -70.62 -25.92 6.55
C ASP A 293 -69.13 -25.65 6.82
N LYS A 294 -68.36 -26.74 6.76
CA LYS A 294 -66.99 -26.91 6.25
C LYS A 294 -65.80 -26.26 6.99
N LYS A 295 -65.17 -27.10 7.81
CA LYS A 295 -63.76 -27.05 8.21
C LYS A 295 -62.83 -27.04 6.98
N ALA A 296 -61.94 -26.06 6.90
CA ALA A 296 -60.66 -26.18 6.21
C ALA A 296 -59.55 -25.91 7.23
N THR A 297 -58.96 -26.99 7.74
CA THR A 297 -57.74 -26.99 8.54
C THR A 297 -56.54 -26.88 7.61
N ALA A 298 -55.71 -25.85 7.76
CA ALA A 298 -54.34 -25.87 7.24
C ALA A 298 -53.37 -25.75 8.42
N SER A 299 -52.77 -26.90 8.72
CA SER A 299 -51.80 -27.17 9.75
C SER A 299 -50.50 -26.38 9.53
N TRP A 300 -49.85 -26.05 10.64
CA TRP A 300 -48.47 -25.58 10.68
C TRP A 300 -47.52 -26.65 10.15
N GLU A 301 -46.54 -26.24 9.34
CA GLU A 301 -45.26 -26.93 9.25
C GLU A 301 -44.12 -25.90 9.31
N ARG A 302 -43.42 -25.90 10.45
CA ARG A 302 -42.05 -25.40 10.54
C ARG A 302 -41.16 -26.39 9.79
N ARG A 303 -40.44 -25.95 8.77
CA ARG A 303 -39.29 -26.70 8.25
C ARG A 303 -38.05 -26.36 9.08
N PRO A 304 -37.32 -27.36 9.62
CA PRO A 304 -35.97 -27.17 10.12
C PRO A 304 -34.98 -27.15 8.95
N LEU A 305 -34.06 -26.19 8.94
CA LEU A 305 -32.85 -26.31 8.11
C LEU A 305 -31.85 -27.20 8.85
N HIS A 306 -31.56 -28.34 8.23
CA HIS A 306 -30.56 -29.30 8.65
C HIS A 306 -29.16 -28.69 8.55
N THR A 307 -28.44 -28.70 9.66
CA THR A 307 -26.97 -28.70 9.70
C THR A 307 -26.47 -30.03 9.15
N THR A 308 -25.75 -30.01 8.04
CA THR A 308 -24.94 -31.15 7.58
C THR A 308 -23.50 -30.88 7.99
N HIS A 309 -23.09 -31.50 9.10
CA HIS A 309 -21.71 -31.78 9.40
C HIS A 309 -21.27 -32.93 8.48
N VAL A 310 -20.24 -32.70 7.65
CA VAL A 310 -19.44 -33.78 7.09
C VAL A 310 -18.04 -33.60 7.66
N GLY A 311 -17.73 -34.42 8.67
CA GLY A 311 -16.36 -34.72 9.04
C GLY A 311 -15.88 -35.87 8.16
N VAL A 312 -14.67 -35.74 7.61
CA VAL A 312 -13.87 -36.87 7.17
C VAL A 312 -12.61 -36.87 8.01
N ALA A 313 -12.30 -38.05 8.52
CA ALA A 313 -11.28 -38.37 9.50
C ALA A 313 -9.85 -38.18 8.98
N GLY A 314 -8.93 -38.05 9.93
CA GLY A 314 -7.54 -37.71 9.72
C GLY A 314 -6.65 -38.83 9.19
N ASN A 315 -5.38 -38.47 9.03
CA ASN A 315 -4.27 -39.41 9.10
C ASN A 315 -3.10 -38.68 9.77
N GLU A 316 -2.80 -39.09 11.00
CA GLU A 316 -1.48 -38.96 11.60
C GLU A 316 -0.58 -40.02 10.96
N GLU A 317 0.54 -39.61 10.37
CA GLU A 317 1.70 -40.49 10.23
C GLU A 317 2.90 -39.83 10.91
N LYS A 318 3.50 -40.63 11.80
CA LYS A 318 4.75 -40.35 12.50
C LYS A 318 5.92 -40.48 11.53
N GLY A 319 6.86 -39.56 11.64
CA GLY A 319 8.22 -39.61 11.10
C GLY A 319 9.07 -38.60 11.83
#